data_AF-A0ABD3Y7F9-F1
#
_entry.id   AF-A0ABD3Y7F9-F1
#
_cell.length_a   1.000
_cell.length_b   1.000
_cell.length_c   1.000
_cell.angle_alpha   90.00
_cell.angle_beta   90.00
_cell.angle_gamma   90.00
#
_symmetry.space_group_name_H-M   'P 1'
#
loop_
_entity.id
_entity.type
_entity.pdbx_description
1 polymer ?
#
loop_
_entity_poly.entity_id
_entity_poly.type
_entity_poly.pdbx_seq_one_letter_code
_entity_poly.pdbx_strand_id
1 'polypeptide(L)'
;MRCIIPLLVANIFFMALVYFSLVRKRFGTAYNYYVIFFITFIFYLCGPLLNALPIEHTKPYLQLGRTILFFWFGLPSLLVALFRQSDILLPHAVQYFSYAFGFVFSLSYLVLTDLTHPKINVLLDFGVVIGPFTWLVINHVYYLQVVAIMMLLILPCGYLLLHGKNLKNHGYIYSALCLGVVAVLGSVYQHWVFYYAGTSVCGLIWAAAIFKDIYITNNALRLNTAPASLFKPEKNHTLDKNKFINSSLLLKNKLKKANLIVCFGVVKSQLNKRYLASVFKYVNKYFSQVTYIFLSDKHLVKHNTNTKGVSVNEDVVRAAQRYIDKNYSKNINIDIIACAIGVSRSYLIKQFRQVTSNTINNQIIDIRIEKAKVMLLEKSVTETAFEVGFNNSNYFATVFKKRTNFTPRQFKDIFTGKTTTK
;
A
#
# COMPACT_ATOMS: atom_id res chain seq x y z
N MET A 1 20.55 9.60 -0.91
CA MET A 1 19.87 8.51 -1.66
C MET A 1 19.74 7.20 -0.86
N ARG A 2 20.76 6.78 -0.10
CA ARG A 2 20.80 5.49 0.62
C ARG A 2 19.56 5.15 1.48
N CYS A 3 18.89 6.14 2.09
CA CYS A 3 17.65 5.91 2.86
C CYS A 3 16.35 6.19 2.11
N ILE A 4 16.41 6.95 1.01
CA ILE A 4 15.22 7.43 0.30
C ILE A 4 14.61 6.30 -0.56
N ILE A 5 15.46 5.62 -1.32
CA ILE A 5 15.04 4.55 -2.22
C ILE A 5 14.33 3.43 -1.43
N PRO A 6 14.89 2.89 -0.33
CA PRO A 6 14.28 1.74 0.34
C PRO A 6 12.98 2.09 1.05
N LEU A 7 12.86 3.34 1.54
CA LEU A 7 11.60 3.86 2.10
C LEU A 7 10.51 4.00 1.03
N LEU A 8 10.89 4.45 -0.18
CA LEU A 8 9.95 4.56 -1.29
C LEU A 8 9.45 3.19 -1.73
N VAL A 9 10.35 2.21 -1.80
CA VAL A 9 10.01 0.82 -2.09
C VAL A 9 9.10 0.24 -1.00
N ALA A 10 9.42 0.44 0.28
CA ALA A 10 8.58 0.02 1.39
C ALA A 10 7.15 0.58 1.28
N ASN A 11 7.00 1.85 0.87
CA ASN A 11 5.69 2.45 0.60
C ASN A 11 4.94 1.76 -0.56
N ILE A 12 5.63 1.35 -1.62
CA ILE A 12 5.03 0.58 -2.72
C ILE A 12 4.52 -0.77 -2.22
N PHE A 13 5.33 -1.50 -1.44
CA PHE A 13 4.92 -2.77 -0.84
C PHE A 13 3.77 -2.60 0.17
N PHE A 14 3.71 -1.48 0.90
CA PHE A 14 2.57 -1.15 1.75
C PHE A 14 1.29 -0.91 0.95
N MET A 15 1.37 -0.19 -0.18
CA MET A 15 0.23 -0.01 -1.08
C MET A 15 -0.23 -1.35 -1.66
N ALA A 16 0.72 -2.24 -1.98
CA ALA A 16 0.42 -3.59 -2.43
C ALA A 16 -0.31 -4.40 -1.35
N LEU A 17 0.15 -4.34 -0.09
CA LEU A 17 -0.53 -4.96 1.04
C LEU A 17 -1.99 -4.48 1.18
N VAL A 18 -2.22 -3.16 1.16
CA VAL A 18 -3.58 -2.58 1.24
C VAL A 18 -4.47 -3.07 0.10
N TYR A 19 -3.94 -3.13 -1.12
CA TYR A 19 -4.68 -3.65 -2.26
C TYR A 19 -5.00 -5.15 -2.10
N PHE A 20 -4.06 -5.97 -1.65
CA PHE A 20 -4.29 -7.40 -1.38
C PHE A 20 -5.37 -7.59 -0.30
N SER A 21 -5.40 -6.75 0.74
CA SER A 21 -6.46 -6.76 1.76
C SER A 21 -7.84 -6.49 1.17
N LEU A 22 -7.94 -5.58 0.18
CA LEU A 22 -9.20 -5.24 -0.45
C LEU A 22 -9.70 -6.31 -1.42
N VAL A 23 -8.78 -7.01 -2.09
CA VAL A 23 -9.10 -8.08 -3.04
C VAL A 23 -8.89 -9.47 -2.42
N ARG A 24 -8.95 -9.58 -1.07
CA ARG A 24 -8.68 -10.82 -0.32
C ARG A 24 -9.43 -12.05 -0.85
N LYS A 25 -10.68 -11.87 -1.30
CA LYS A 25 -11.53 -12.95 -1.82
C LYS A 25 -10.97 -13.60 -3.09
N ARG A 26 -10.18 -12.87 -3.89
CA ARG A 26 -9.58 -13.38 -5.14
C ARG A 26 -8.29 -14.18 -4.88
N PHE A 27 -7.54 -13.80 -3.86
CA PHE A 27 -6.33 -14.50 -3.44
C PHE A 27 -6.64 -15.70 -2.52
N GLY A 28 -7.85 -15.78 -1.97
CA GLY A 28 -8.31 -16.90 -1.17
C GLY A 28 -7.37 -17.18 0.00
N THR A 29 -6.91 -18.42 0.10
CA THR A 29 -6.00 -18.84 1.18
C THR A 29 -4.55 -18.35 1.02
N ALA A 30 -4.14 -17.90 -0.18
CA ALA A 30 -2.81 -17.33 -0.40
C ALA A 30 -2.64 -15.95 0.25
N TYR A 31 -3.75 -15.22 0.49
CA TYR A 31 -3.74 -13.88 1.06
C TYR A 31 -2.98 -13.78 2.38
N ASN A 32 -3.22 -14.70 3.33
CA ASN A 32 -2.61 -14.65 4.65
C ASN A 32 -1.07 -14.73 4.57
N TYR A 33 -0.56 -15.54 3.65
CA TYR A 33 0.88 -15.69 3.44
C TYR A 33 1.49 -14.45 2.77
N TYR A 34 0.80 -13.83 1.81
CA TYR A 34 1.23 -12.55 1.25
C TYR A 34 1.29 -11.45 2.31
N VAL A 35 0.33 -11.39 3.24
CA VAL A 35 0.34 -10.40 4.33
C VAL A 35 1.58 -10.56 5.21
N ILE A 36 1.91 -11.79 5.62
CA ILE A 36 3.11 -12.08 6.41
C ILE A 36 4.36 -11.64 5.65
N PHE A 37 4.48 -12.01 4.37
CA PHE A 37 5.59 -11.58 3.53
C PHE A 37 5.69 -10.05 3.46
N PHE A 38 4.61 -9.34 3.14
CA PHE A 38 4.64 -7.89 3.01
C PHE A 38 5.05 -7.19 4.32
N ILE A 39 4.48 -7.58 5.46
CA ILE A 39 4.78 -6.96 6.75
C ILE A 39 6.26 -7.14 7.09
N THR A 40 6.76 -8.38 6.98
CA THR A 40 8.16 -8.70 7.30
C THR A 40 9.14 -8.06 6.32
N PHE A 41 8.78 -8.00 5.03
CA PHE A 41 9.61 -7.38 3.99
C PHE A 41 9.66 -5.85 4.10
N ILE A 42 8.53 -5.20 4.41
CA ILE A 42 8.50 -3.76 4.71
C ILE A 42 9.42 -3.45 5.89
N PHE A 43 9.34 -4.24 6.95
CA PHE A 43 10.20 -4.08 8.12
C PHE A 43 11.68 -4.30 7.77
N TYR A 44 11.98 -5.28 6.92
CA TYR A 44 13.32 -5.52 6.40
C TYR A 44 13.89 -4.31 5.62
N LEU A 45 13.08 -3.70 4.75
CA LEU A 45 13.47 -2.55 3.92
C LEU A 45 13.72 -1.26 4.73
N CYS A 46 13.21 -1.17 5.96
CA CYS A 46 13.46 -0.04 6.86
C CYS A 46 14.91 0.05 7.38
N GLY A 47 15.81 -0.82 6.92
CA GLY A 47 17.16 -0.91 7.47
C GLY A 47 18.04 0.34 7.38
N PRO A 48 18.06 1.08 6.26
CA PRO A 48 18.77 2.35 6.18
C PRO A 48 18.19 3.44 7.09
N LEU A 49 16.88 3.39 7.37
CA LEU A 49 16.24 4.32 8.30
C LEU A 49 16.71 4.06 9.72
N LEU A 50 16.75 2.79 10.13
CA LEU A 50 17.34 2.36 11.40
C LEU A 50 18.78 2.82 11.56
N ASN A 51 19.55 2.83 10.46
CA ASN A 51 20.94 3.28 10.49
C ASN A 51 21.10 4.78 10.72
N ALA A 52 20.07 5.57 10.41
CA ALA A 52 20.05 7.02 10.58
C ALA A 52 19.52 7.46 11.96
N LEU A 53 19.04 6.54 12.81
CA LEU A 53 18.58 6.86 14.16
C LEU A 53 19.77 7.07 15.12
N PRO A 54 19.71 8.08 16.01
CA PRO A 54 20.75 8.37 16.99
C PRO A 54 20.64 7.45 18.23
N ILE A 55 20.54 6.13 18.01
CA ILE A 55 20.37 5.13 19.08
C ILE A 55 21.45 4.05 18.88
N GLU A 56 22.59 4.19 19.56
CA GLU A 56 23.75 3.33 19.30
C GLU A 56 23.59 1.91 19.85
N HIS A 57 23.01 1.76 21.04
CA HIS A 57 22.90 0.46 21.72
C HIS A 57 21.82 -0.45 21.11
N THR A 58 20.65 0.09 20.73
CA THR A 58 19.50 -0.71 20.25
C THR A 58 19.57 -1.05 18.75
N LYS A 59 20.33 -0.27 17.98
CA LYS A 59 20.46 -0.42 16.52
C LYS A 59 20.86 -1.81 16.05
N PRO A 60 21.91 -2.47 16.59
CA PRO A 60 22.28 -3.82 16.15
C PRO A 60 21.16 -4.85 16.41
N TYR A 61 20.49 -4.81 17.54
CA TYR A 61 19.36 -5.69 17.86
C TYR A 61 18.20 -5.53 16.88
N LEU A 62 17.89 -4.30 16.47
CA LEU A 62 16.85 -4.04 15.46
C LEU A 62 17.26 -4.50 14.06
N GLN A 63 18.55 -4.41 13.70
CA GLN A 63 19.09 -4.95 12.44
C GLN A 63 19.03 -6.49 12.41
N LEU A 64 19.33 -7.12 13.54
CA LEU A 64 19.26 -8.55 13.73
C LEU A 64 17.79 -9.03 13.65
N GLY A 65 16.91 -8.41 14.44
CA GLY A 65 15.49 -8.76 14.50
C GLY A 65 14.77 -8.65 13.16
N ARG A 66 15.04 -7.60 12.36
CA ARG A 66 14.43 -7.48 11.02
C ARG A 66 14.86 -8.60 10.07
N THR A 67 16.12 -9.05 10.18
CA THR A 67 16.68 -10.06 9.29
C THR A 67 16.11 -11.43 9.64
N ILE A 68 16.13 -11.77 10.94
CA ILE A 68 15.51 -12.99 11.47
C ILE A 68 14.03 -13.06 11.06
N LEU A 69 13.28 -11.99 11.29
CA LEU A 69 11.84 -11.97 10.99
C LEU A 69 11.57 -12.23 9.49
N PHE A 70 12.35 -11.64 8.60
CA PHE A 70 12.17 -11.79 7.16
C PHE A 70 12.56 -13.17 6.65
N PHE A 71 13.68 -13.73 7.09
CA PHE A 71 14.13 -15.04 6.62
C PHE A 71 13.39 -16.21 7.26
N TRP A 72 12.96 -16.07 8.52
CA TRP A 72 12.16 -17.10 9.18
C TRP A 72 10.71 -17.10 8.70
N PHE A 73 10.03 -15.95 8.66
CA PHE A 73 8.60 -15.90 8.34
C PHE A 73 8.32 -15.37 6.94
N GLY A 74 9.06 -14.36 6.49
CA GLY A 74 8.78 -13.65 5.24
C GLY A 74 8.97 -14.50 3.99
N LEU A 75 10.19 -14.99 3.75
CA LEU A 75 10.52 -15.76 2.54
C LEU A 75 9.72 -17.08 2.44
N PRO A 76 9.61 -17.91 3.49
CA PRO A 76 8.78 -19.12 3.43
C PRO A 76 7.30 -18.79 3.14
N SER A 77 6.76 -17.71 3.70
CA SER A 77 5.38 -17.28 3.39
C SER A 77 5.22 -16.87 1.93
N LEU A 78 6.19 -16.16 1.35
CA LEU A 78 6.13 -15.82 -0.09
C LEU A 78 6.13 -17.09 -0.96
N LEU A 79 6.97 -18.08 -0.63
CA LEU A 79 6.97 -19.38 -1.31
C LEU A 79 5.58 -20.00 -1.29
N VAL A 80 5.00 -20.20 -0.10
CA VAL A 80 3.68 -20.84 0.04
C VAL A 80 2.59 -20.03 -0.69
N ALA A 81 2.67 -18.70 -0.64
CA ALA A 81 1.75 -17.82 -1.35
C ALA A 81 1.81 -18.06 -2.87
N LEU A 82 3.01 -18.12 -3.46
CA LEU A 82 3.21 -18.32 -4.90
C LEU A 82 2.72 -19.69 -5.39
N PHE A 83 2.94 -20.76 -4.61
CA PHE A 83 2.43 -22.09 -4.93
C PHE A 83 0.89 -22.13 -4.93
N ARG A 84 0.28 -21.61 -3.85
CA ARG A 84 -1.20 -21.53 -3.77
C ARG A 84 -1.78 -20.66 -4.88
N GLN A 85 -1.11 -19.58 -5.25
CA GLN A 85 -1.52 -18.68 -6.34
C GLN A 85 -1.40 -19.33 -7.74
N SER A 86 -0.58 -20.36 -7.86
CA SER A 86 -0.37 -21.13 -9.10
C SER A 86 -1.25 -22.38 -9.19
N ASP A 87 -2.23 -22.51 -8.29
CA ASP A 87 -3.11 -23.68 -8.14
C ASP A 87 -2.36 -25.00 -7.84
N ILE A 88 -1.12 -24.90 -7.31
CA ILE A 88 -0.32 -26.06 -6.89
C ILE A 88 -0.37 -26.15 -5.36
N LEU A 89 -1.05 -27.18 -4.85
CA LEU A 89 -1.13 -27.46 -3.42
C LEU A 89 0.21 -28.02 -2.92
N LEU A 90 0.93 -27.20 -2.15
CA LEU A 90 2.17 -27.63 -1.51
C LEU A 90 1.85 -28.52 -0.30
N PRO A 91 2.41 -29.74 -0.19
CA PRO A 91 2.20 -30.60 0.98
C PRO A 91 2.59 -29.89 2.28
N HIS A 92 1.84 -30.14 3.36
CA HIS A 92 2.13 -29.52 4.65
C HIS A 92 3.57 -29.77 5.11
N ALA A 93 4.13 -30.97 4.85
CA ALA A 93 5.52 -31.29 5.15
C ALA A 93 6.53 -30.31 4.51
N VAL A 94 6.33 -29.94 3.24
CA VAL A 94 7.21 -29.02 2.52
C VAL A 94 7.03 -27.58 3.02
N GLN A 95 5.79 -27.20 3.38
CA GLN A 95 5.53 -25.91 4.04
C GLN A 95 6.30 -25.84 5.36
N TYR A 96 6.15 -26.81 6.25
CA TYR A 96 6.87 -26.86 7.53
C TYR A 96 8.39 -26.87 7.34
N PHE A 97 8.88 -27.63 6.37
CA PHE A 97 10.30 -27.66 6.01
C PHE A 97 10.80 -26.27 5.63
N SER A 98 10.06 -25.50 4.83
CA SER A 98 10.47 -24.13 4.44
C SER A 98 10.59 -23.18 5.65
N TYR A 99 9.68 -23.25 6.62
CA TYR A 99 9.76 -22.45 7.85
C TYR A 99 10.85 -22.94 8.79
N ALA A 100 11.05 -24.25 8.93
CA ALA A 100 12.13 -24.84 9.72
C ALA A 100 13.51 -24.47 9.16
N PHE A 101 13.65 -24.51 7.83
CA PHE A 101 14.86 -24.06 7.15
C PHE A 101 15.12 -22.57 7.38
N GLY A 102 14.09 -21.71 7.28
CA GLY A 102 14.20 -20.29 7.61
C GLY A 102 14.57 -20.02 9.08
N PHE A 103 14.10 -20.86 10.01
CA PHE A 103 14.47 -20.82 11.42
C PHE A 103 15.94 -21.17 11.64
N VAL A 104 16.39 -22.30 11.10
CA VAL A 104 17.80 -22.75 11.21
C VAL A 104 18.75 -21.72 10.60
N PHE A 105 18.38 -21.15 9.45
CA PHE A 105 19.11 -20.04 8.85
C PHE A 105 19.21 -18.84 9.81
N SER A 106 18.09 -18.44 10.42
CA SER A 106 18.02 -17.28 11.29
C SER A 106 18.81 -17.47 12.59
N LEU A 107 18.82 -18.69 13.13
CA LEU A 107 19.63 -19.06 14.29
C LEU A 107 21.13 -19.04 13.94
N SER A 108 21.49 -19.58 12.78
CA SER A 108 22.88 -19.56 12.29
C SER A 108 23.36 -18.12 12.05
N TYR A 109 22.49 -17.27 11.50
CA TYR A 109 22.75 -15.84 11.32
C TYR A 109 22.94 -15.12 12.65
N LEU A 110 22.12 -15.42 13.66
CA LEU A 110 22.26 -14.88 15.02
C LEU A 110 23.63 -15.23 15.61
N VAL A 111 23.99 -16.52 15.61
CA VAL A 111 25.27 -17.02 16.15
C VAL A 111 26.45 -16.33 15.47
N LEU A 112 26.43 -16.24 14.15
CA LEU A 112 27.52 -15.64 13.39
C LEU A 112 27.61 -14.12 13.59
N THR A 113 26.47 -13.45 13.78
CA THR A 113 26.42 -12.01 14.07
C THR A 113 26.97 -11.72 15.48
N ASP A 114 26.63 -12.54 16.48
CA ASP A 114 27.14 -12.42 17.85
C ASP A 114 28.67 -12.62 17.92
N LEU A 115 29.19 -13.62 17.20
CA LEU A 115 30.64 -13.88 17.13
C LEU A 115 31.44 -12.78 16.44
N THR A 116 30.84 -12.01 15.54
CA THR A 116 31.55 -11.03 14.71
C THR A 116 31.38 -9.58 15.16
N HIS A 117 30.36 -9.27 15.96
CA HIS A 117 30.08 -7.91 16.41
C HIS A 117 30.28 -7.74 17.92
N PRO A 118 31.32 -7.00 18.36
CA PRO A 118 31.68 -6.87 19.78
C PRO A 118 30.66 -6.13 20.67
N LYS A 119 29.56 -5.63 20.08
CA LYS A 119 28.48 -4.92 20.78
C LYS A 119 27.17 -5.73 20.88
N ILE A 120 27.16 -6.95 20.35
CA ILE A 120 26.01 -7.86 20.34
C ILE A 120 26.45 -9.07 21.16
N ASN A 121 25.80 -9.26 22.31
CA ASN A 121 26.12 -10.33 23.27
C ASN A 121 24.86 -11.14 23.59
N VAL A 122 24.02 -11.40 22.58
CA VAL A 122 22.73 -12.07 22.79
C VAL A 122 22.94 -13.46 23.37
N LEU A 123 23.91 -14.24 22.86
CA LEU A 123 24.11 -15.62 23.33
C LEU A 123 24.80 -15.64 24.70
N LEU A 124 25.72 -14.70 24.95
CA LEU A 124 26.34 -14.49 26.26
C LEU A 124 25.31 -14.12 27.33
N ASP A 125 24.34 -13.26 27.02
CA ASP A 125 23.25 -12.88 27.94
C ASP A 125 22.34 -14.07 28.32
N PHE A 126 22.23 -15.08 27.43
CA PHE A 126 21.52 -16.34 27.70
C PHE A 126 22.42 -17.44 28.31
N GLY A 127 23.66 -17.11 28.70
CA GLY A 127 24.59 -18.08 29.29
C GLY A 127 25.15 -19.10 28.30
N VAL A 128 25.00 -18.87 26.99
CA VAL A 128 25.51 -19.75 25.93
C VAL A 128 26.95 -19.37 25.62
N VAL A 129 27.90 -20.16 26.13
CA VAL A 129 29.32 -20.02 25.80
C VAL A 129 29.59 -20.73 24.48
N ILE A 130 29.81 -19.95 23.41
CA ILE A 130 30.18 -20.49 22.11
C ILE A 130 31.70 -20.74 22.16
N GLY A 131 32.12 -21.98 21.88
CA GLY A 131 33.54 -22.37 21.83
C GLY A 131 34.36 -21.61 20.78
N PRO A 132 35.65 -21.94 20.55
CA PRO A 132 36.58 -21.15 19.76
C PRO A 132 36.34 -21.34 18.25
N PHE A 133 35.15 -21.03 17.76
CA PHE A 133 34.80 -20.96 16.34
C PHE A 133 35.20 -19.61 15.74
N THR A 134 36.41 -19.13 16.06
CA THR A 134 36.96 -17.85 15.59
C THR A 134 37.27 -17.84 14.09
N TRP A 135 37.23 -18.99 13.42
CA TRP A 135 37.38 -19.10 11.97
C TRP A 135 36.10 -18.78 11.17
N LEU A 136 34.95 -18.56 11.82
CA LEU A 136 33.72 -18.18 11.12
C LEU A 136 33.76 -16.67 10.75
N VAL A 137 34.42 -16.37 9.63
CA VAL A 137 34.58 -15.02 9.08
C VAL A 137 33.24 -14.44 8.56
N ILE A 138 33.09 -13.11 8.61
CA ILE A 138 31.98 -12.30 8.07
C ILE A 138 31.48 -12.76 6.69
N ASN A 139 32.37 -13.27 5.84
CA ASN A 139 32.03 -13.77 4.50
C ASN A 139 30.99 -14.91 4.54
N HIS A 140 30.97 -15.74 5.58
CA HIS A 140 30.02 -16.85 5.71
C HIS A 140 28.57 -16.39 5.89
N VAL A 141 28.34 -15.17 6.43
CA VAL A 141 26.98 -14.59 6.56
C VAL A 141 26.35 -14.42 5.18
N TYR A 142 27.11 -13.88 4.23
CA TYR A 142 26.63 -13.62 2.88
C TYR A 142 26.39 -14.91 2.10
N TYR A 143 27.26 -15.90 2.23
CA TYR A 143 27.06 -17.22 1.61
C TYR A 143 25.79 -17.90 2.14
N LEU A 144 25.57 -17.85 3.46
CA LEU A 144 24.37 -18.40 4.06
C LEU A 144 23.11 -17.71 3.51
N GLN A 145 23.14 -16.38 3.36
CA GLN A 145 22.02 -15.62 2.78
C GLN A 145 21.74 -16.03 1.33
N VAL A 146 22.79 -16.20 0.53
CA VAL A 146 22.68 -16.66 -0.86
C VAL A 146 22.01 -18.03 -0.93
N VAL A 147 22.47 -18.98 -0.11
CA VAL A 147 21.89 -20.33 -0.03
C VAL A 147 20.41 -20.26 0.36
N ALA A 148 20.06 -19.42 1.34
CA ALA A 148 18.67 -19.28 1.77
C ALA A 148 17.77 -18.72 0.68
N ILE A 149 18.21 -17.68 -0.04
CA ILE A 149 17.46 -17.08 -1.15
C ILE A 149 17.33 -18.06 -2.33
N MET A 150 18.38 -18.82 -2.63
CA MET A 150 18.35 -19.84 -3.68
C MET A 150 17.33 -20.94 -3.39
N MET A 151 17.37 -21.49 -2.17
CA MET A 151 16.48 -22.58 -1.75
C MET A 151 15.02 -22.14 -1.56
N LEU A 152 14.79 -20.97 -0.95
CA LEU A 152 13.44 -20.52 -0.60
C LEU A 152 12.76 -19.67 -1.68
N LEU A 153 13.50 -19.15 -2.67
CA LEU A 153 12.93 -18.24 -3.66
C LEU A 153 13.26 -18.61 -5.09
N ILE A 154 14.53 -18.77 -5.46
CA ILE A 154 14.91 -18.95 -6.87
C ILE A 154 14.52 -20.33 -7.40
N LEU A 155 14.96 -21.42 -6.76
CA LEU A 155 14.63 -22.78 -7.20
C LEU A 155 13.11 -23.02 -7.24
N PRO A 156 12.33 -22.63 -6.21
CA PRO A 156 10.89 -22.82 -6.25
C PRO A 156 10.20 -21.94 -7.31
N CYS A 157 10.67 -20.70 -7.55
CA CYS A 157 10.13 -19.88 -8.64
C CYS A 157 10.45 -20.46 -10.02
N GLY A 158 11.66 -21.00 -10.23
CA GLY A 158 12.03 -21.71 -11.46
C GLY A 158 11.15 -22.93 -11.70
N TYR A 159 10.91 -23.74 -10.66
CA TYR A 159 9.98 -24.87 -10.72
C TYR A 159 8.56 -24.43 -11.12
N LEU A 160 8.05 -23.36 -10.49
CA LEU A 160 6.72 -22.81 -10.80
C LEU A 160 6.61 -22.27 -12.23
N LEU A 161 7.67 -21.70 -12.79
CA LEU A 161 7.68 -21.25 -14.19
C LEU A 161 7.65 -22.41 -15.19
N LEU A 162 8.26 -23.54 -14.85
CA LEU A 162 8.30 -24.72 -15.72
C LEU A 162 7.01 -25.56 -15.64
N HIS A 163 6.40 -25.66 -14.46
CA HIS A 163 5.26 -26.56 -14.19
C HIS A 163 3.93 -25.83 -13.95
N GLY A 164 3.93 -24.50 -13.92
CA GLY A 164 2.75 -23.68 -13.68
C GLY A 164 1.79 -23.70 -14.86
N LYS A 165 0.59 -24.27 -14.67
CA LYS A 165 -0.44 -24.35 -15.72
C LYS A 165 -1.18 -23.03 -15.98
N ASN A 166 -1.08 -22.04 -15.09
CA ASN A 166 -1.95 -20.86 -15.10
C ASN A 166 -1.21 -19.56 -15.47
N LEU A 167 -1.33 -19.14 -16.73
CA LEU A 167 -0.59 -18.00 -17.30
C LEU A 167 -0.91 -16.63 -16.67
N LYS A 168 -2.05 -16.47 -16.01
CA LYS A 168 -2.53 -15.16 -15.53
C LYS A 168 -1.66 -14.55 -14.42
N ASN A 169 -0.84 -15.34 -13.73
CA ASN A 169 -0.14 -14.93 -12.51
C ASN A 169 1.40 -14.93 -12.63
N HIS A 170 1.96 -15.20 -13.82
CA HIS A 170 3.42 -15.23 -14.02
C HIS A 170 4.13 -13.94 -13.58
N GLY A 171 3.47 -12.79 -13.62
CA GLY A 171 4.06 -11.51 -13.19
C GLY A 171 4.55 -11.51 -11.73
N TYR A 172 3.86 -12.21 -10.82
CA TYR A 172 4.28 -12.32 -9.42
C TYR A 172 5.46 -13.29 -9.23
N ILE A 173 5.54 -14.32 -10.09
CA ILE A 173 6.63 -15.30 -10.06
C ILE A 173 7.89 -14.68 -10.65
N TYR A 174 7.78 -13.97 -11.78
CA TYR A 174 8.91 -13.24 -12.37
C TYR A 174 9.46 -12.17 -11.44
N SER A 175 8.61 -11.45 -10.71
CA SER A 175 9.07 -10.44 -9.76
C SER A 175 9.74 -11.06 -8.53
N ALA A 176 9.24 -12.19 -8.02
CA ALA A 176 9.88 -12.94 -6.96
C ALA A 176 11.23 -13.53 -7.40
N LEU A 177 11.31 -14.07 -8.62
CA LEU A 177 12.56 -14.54 -9.23
C LEU A 177 13.57 -13.40 -9.37
N CYS A 178 13.14 -12.25 -9.91
CA CYS A 178 13.97 -11.06 -10.06
C CYS A 178 14.49 -10.56 -8.70
N LEU A 179 13.62 -10.52 -7.69
CA LEU A 179 14.00 -10.19 -6.32
C LEU A 179 15.09 -11.15 -5.79
N GLY A 180 14.92 -12.45 -5.99
CA GLY A 180 15.89 -13.46 -5.59
C GLY A 180 17.24 -13.32 -6.29
N VAL A 181 17.24 -13.19 -7.61
CA VAL A 181 18.47 -13.06 -8.41
C VAL A 181 19.26 -11.82 -8.00
N VAL A 182 18.59 -10.67 -7.89
CA VAL A 182 19.29 -9.43 -7.53
C VAL A 182 19.72 -9.42 -6.06
N ALA A 183 18.95 -10.06 -5.16
CA ALA A 183 19.37 -10.21 -3.78
C ALA A 183 20.64 -11.07 -3.67
N VAL A 184 20.74 -12.17 -4.43
CA VAL A 184 21.96 -12.98 -4.50
C VAL A 184 23.13 -12.20 -5.08
N LEU A 185 22.96 -11.49 -6.20
CA LEU A 185 24.02 -10.64 -6.75
C LEU A 185 24.48 -9.60 -5.72
N GLY A 186 23.55 -8.97 -5.00
CA GLY A 186 23.86 -8.02 -3.94
C GLY A 186 24.67 -8.64 -2.79
N SER A 187 24.33 -9.87 -2.37
CA SER A 187 25.06 -10.60 -1.33
C SER A 187 26.45 -11.05 -1.81
N VAL A 188 26.60 -11.50 -3.06
CA VAL A 188 27.89 -11.93 -3.64
C VAL A 188 28.87 -10.76 -3.78
N TYR A 189 28.41 -9.63 -4.30
CA TYR A 189 29.26 -8.44 -4.49
C TYR A 189 29.38 -7.56 -3.23
N GLN A 190 28.73 -7.95 -2.12
CA GLN A 190 28.69 -7.18 -0.86
C GLN A 190 28.30 -5.70 -1.04
N HIS A 191 27.52 -5.41 -2.08
CA HIS A 191 27.16 -4.07 -2.49
C HIS A 191 25.66 -3.86 -2.31
N TRP A 192 25.31 -3.19 -1.20
CA TRP A 192 23.94 -2.85 -0.82
C TRP A 192 23.16 -2.09 -1.90
N VAL A 193 23.84 -1.38 -2.81
CA VAL A 193 23.20 -0.66 -3.92
C VAL A 193 22.47 -1.63 -4.85
N PHE A 194 23.07 -2.77 -5.19
CA PHE A 194 22.40 -3.78 -6.03
C PHE A 194 21.17 -4.34 -5.34
N TYR A 195 21.26 -4.63 -4.04
CA TYR A 195 20.12 -5.09 -3.25
C TYR A 195 18.94 -4.09 -3.32
N TYR A 196 19.20 -2.81 -3.06
CA TYR A 196 18.13 -1.80 -3.10
C TYR A 196 17.63 -1.50 -4.51
N ALA A 197 18.48 -1.57 -5.53
CA ALA A 197 18.06 -1.45 -6.93
C ALA A 197 17.13 -2.60 -7.33
N GLY A 198 17.46 -3.85 -6.96
CA GLY A 198 16.62 -5.03 -7.23
C GLY A 198 15.27 -5.00 -6.53
N THR A 199 15.25 -4.66 -5.24
CA THR A 199 13.99 -4.48 -4.49
C THR A 199 13.12 -3.37 -5.08
N SER A 200 13.74 -2.32 -5.65
CA SER A 200 13.02 -1.24 -6.36
C SER A 200 12.38 -1.73 -7.66
N VAL A 201 13.13 -2.46 -8.48
CA VAL A 201 12.60 -3.08 -9.71
C VAL A 201 11.45 -4.03 -9.38
N CYS A 202 11.62 -4.88 -8.36
CA CYS A 202 10.56 -5.76 -7.88
C CYS A 202 9.32 -4.96 -7.45
N GLY A 203 9.48 -3.92 -6.63
CA GLY A 203 8.37 -3.05 -6.22
C GLY A 203 7.62 -2.45 -7.40
N LEU A 204 8.33 -1.98 -8.44
CA LEU A 204 7.72 -1.45 -9.66
C LEU A 204 6.94 -2.51 -10.44
N ILE A 205 7.46 -3.74 -10.57
CA ILE A 205 6.75 -4.84 -11.23
C ILE A 205 5.45 -5.17 -10.49
N TRP A 206 5.49 -5.23 -9.15
CA TRP A 206 4.28 -5.45 -8.35
C TRP A 206 3.28 -4.31 -8.49
N ALA A 207 3.74 -3.06 -8.46
CA ALA A 207 2.88 -1.90 -8.69
C ALA A 207 2.23 -1.93 -10.08
N ALA A 208 2.98 -2.29 -11.12
CA ALA A 208 2.47 -2.44 -12.48
C ALA A 208 1.45 -3.57 -12.60
N ALA A 209 1.70 -4.72 -11.96
CA ALA A 209 0.78 -5.85 -11.93
C ALA A 209 -0.55 -5.47 -11.26
N ILE A 210 -0.48 -4.79 -10.11
CA ILE A 210 -1.65 -4.29 -9.39
C ILE A 210 -2.41 -3.26 -10.24
N PHE A 211 -1.72 -2.32 -10.88
CA PHE A 211 -2.36 -1.30 -11.70
C PHE A 211 -3.06 -1.92 -12.92
N LYS A 212 -2.41 -2.87 -13.60
CA LYS A 212 -2.98 -3.64 -14.70
C LYS A 212 -4.24 -4.37 -14.24
N ASP A 213 -4.19 -4.99 -13.06
CA ASP A 213 -5.34 -5.71 -12.52
C ASP A 213 -6.52 -4.78 -12.17
N ILE A 214 -6.24 -3.64 -11.54
CA ILE A 214 -7.24 -2.59 -11.25
C ILE A 214 -7.84 -2.07 -12.56
N TYR A 215 -7.04 -1.89 -13.61
CA TYR A 215 -7.51 -1.41 -14.91
C TYR A 215 -8.45 -2.42 -15.57
N ILE A 216 -8.05 -3.69 -15.66
CA ILE A 216 -8.86 -4.78 -16.23
C ILE A 216 -10.18 -4.91 -15.46
N THR A 217 -10.11 -4.96 -14.13
CA THR A 217 -11.30 -5.10 -13.28
C THR A 217 -12.27 -3.93 -13.45
N ASN A 218 -11.77 -2.70 -13.50
CA ASN A 218 -12.60 -1.52 -13.73
C ASN A 218 -13.24 -1.52 -15.12
N ASN A 219 -12.53 -1.97 -16.15
CA ASN A 219 -13.08 -2.04 -17.51
C ASN A 219 -14.15 -3.12 -17.61
N ALA A 220 -13.94 -4.30 -17.00
CA ALA A 220 -14.95 -5.36 -16.94
C ALA A 220 -16.23 -4.92 -16.19
N LEU A 221 -16.09 -4.12 -15.12
CA LEU A 221 -17.22 -3.53 -14.39
C LEU A 221 -17.96 -2.47 -15.22
N ARG A 222 -17.26 -1.68 -16.04
CA ARG A 222 -17.86 -0.69 -16.94
C ARG A 222 -18.65 -1.32 -18.09
N LEU A 223 -18.22 -2.48 -18.54
CA LEU A 223 -18.83 -3.21 -19.67
C LEU A 223 -19.90 -4.23 -19.23
N ASN A 224 -20.21 -4.34 -17.93
CA ASN A 224 -21.10 -5.38 -17.36
C ASN A 224 -20.71 -6.84 -17.72
N THR A 225 -19.48 -7.09 -18.17
CA THR A 225 -18.97 -8.40 -18.57
C THR A 225 -18.16 -9.11 -17.47
N ALA A 226 -18.18 -8.59 -16.24
CA ALA A 226 -17.42 -9.17 -15.13
C ALA A 226 -17.91 -10.61 -14.81
N PRO A 227 -17.01 -11.62 -14.80
CA PRO A 227 -17.40 -13.01 -14.59
C PRO A 227 -17.99 -13.25 -13.20
N ALA A 228 -18.99 -14.13 -13.08
CA ALA A 228 -19.70 -14.44 -11.83
C ALA A 228 -18.79 -14.94 -10.68
N SER A 229 -17.58 -15.44 -10.99
CA SER A 229 -16.56 -15.80 -10.01
C SER A 229 -16.03 -14.61 -9.20
N LEU A 230 -16.19 -13.38 -9.69
CA LEU A 230 -15.88 -12.13 -8.97
C LEU A 230 -16.90 -11.85 -7.83
N PHE A 231 -18.07 -12.47 -7.89
CA PHE A 231 -19.21 -12.29 -7.00
C PHE A 231 -19.68 -13.60 -6.37
N LYS A 232 -18.81 -14.59 -6.12
CA LYS A 232 -19.22 -15.80 -5.39
C LYS A 232 -19.72 -15.36 -4.01
N PRO A 233 -21.04 -15.46 -3.71
CA PRO A 233 -21.55 -15.10 -2.41
C PRO A 233 -21.11 -16.19 -1.45
N GLU A 234 -20.56 -15.76 -0.32
CA GLU A 234 -20.63 -16.57 0.88
C GLU A 234 -22.12 -16.88 1.10
N LYS A 235 -22.47 -18.16 1.28
CA LYS A 235 -23.82 -18.53 1.71
C LYS A 235 -24.12 -17.66 2.94
N ASN A 236 -25.08 -16.74 2.79
CA ASN A 236 -25.58 -15.75 3.75
C ASN A 236 -24.94 -14.35 3.83
N HIS A 237 -24.26 -13.85 2.78
CA HIS A 237 -24.05 -12.39 2.68
C HIS A 237 -24.07 -11.89 1.23
N THR A 238 -25.13 -11.19 0.86
CA THR A 238 -25.21 -10.40 -0.38
C THR A 238 -24.21 -9.24 -0.28
N LEU A 239 -23.08 -9.36 -0.97
CA LEU A 239 -22.08 -8.29 -1.06
C LEU A 239 -22.67 -7.16 -1.93
N ASP A 240 -23.05 -6.03 -1.32
CA ASP A 240 -23.60 -4.87 -2.04
C ASP A 240 -22.59 -4.37 -3.09
N LYS A 241 -22.92 -4.61 -4.37
CA LYS A 241 -22.13 -4.28 -5.55
C LYS A 241 -21.71 -2.81 -5.55
N ASN A 242 -22.52 -1.91 -4.98
CA ASN A 242 -22.23 -0.48 -4.87
C ASN A 242 -21.16 -0.16 -3.81
N LYS A 243 -21.08 -0.94 -2.72
CA LYS A 243 -20.09 -0.75 -1.65
C LYS A 243 -18.68 -1.08 -2.14
N PHE A 244 -18.53 -2.12 -2.96
CA PHE A 244 -17.25 -2.48 -3.60
C PHE A 244 -16.83 -1.47 -4.70
N ILE A 245 -17.79 -0.98 -5.49
CA ILE A 245 -17.54 0.07 -6.49
C ILE A 245 -17.08 1.37 -5.82
N ASN A 246 -17.73 1.80 -4.74
CA ASN A 246 -17.36 3.04 -4.06
C ASN A 246 -16.00 2.93 -3.34
N SER A 247 -15.70 1.80 -2.71
CA SER A 247 -14.40 1.58 -2.05
C SER A 247 -13.26 1.40 -3.06
N SER A 248 -13.48 0.72 -4.19
CA SER A 248 -12.50 0.64 -5.29
C SER A 248 -12.29 1.96 -6.02
N LEU A 249 -13.33 2.81 -6.17
CA LEU A 249 -13.22 4.16 -6.74
C LEU A 249 -12.49 5.12 -5.80
N LEU A 250 -12.78 5.04 -4.49
CA LEU A 250 -12.07 5.78 -3.44
C LEU A 250 -10.58 5.38 -3.40
N LEU A 251 -10.30 4.08 -3.53
CA LEU A 251 -8.94 3.55 -3.60
C LEU A 251 -8.25 3.97 -4.91
N LYS A 252 -8.94 3.96 -6.05
CA LYS A 252 -8.43 4.45 -7.34
C LYS A 252 -8.06 5.92 -7.27
N ASN A 253 -8.88 6.75 -6.64
CA ASN A 253 -8.59 8.17 -6.44
C ASN A 253 -7.43 8.39 -5.45
N LYS A 254 -7.32 7.56 -4.39
CA LYS A 254 -6.20 7.62 -3.44
C LYS A 254 -4.87 7.10 -4.03
N LEU A 255 -4.89 6.00 -4.78
CA LEU A 255 -3.73 5.39 -5.46
C LEU A 255 -3.25 6.22 -6.66
N LYS A 256 -4.16 6.81 -7.45
CA LYS A 256 -3.78 7.71 -8.55
C LYS A 256 -3.12 8.98 -8.02
N LYS A 257 -3.56 9.48 -6.86
CA LYS A 257 -2.95 10.59 -6.13
C LYS A 257 -1.59 10.21 -5.53
N ALA A 258 -1.44 8.98 -5.02
CA ALA A 258 -0.18 8.48 -4.46
C ALA A 258 0.88 8.16 -5.52
N ASN A 259 0.55 7.41 -6.58
CA ASN A 259 1.48 7.04 -7.64
C ASN A 259 1.98 8.24 -8.45
N LEU A 260 1.12 9.25 -8.69
CA LEU A 260 1.53 10.45 -9.41
C LEU A 260 2.49 11.32 -8.58
N ILE A 261 2.29 11.43 -7.26
CA ILE A 261 3.18 12.19 -6.36
C ILE A 261 4.52 11.47 -6.14
N VAL A 262 4.50 10.13 -6.03
CA VAL A 262 5.69 9.31 -5.75
C VAL A 262 6.56 9.14 -7.00
N CYS A 263 5.97 8.90 -8.18
CA CYS A 263 6.74 8.75 -9.43
C CYS A 263 7.33 10.09 -9.91
N PHE A 264 6.60 11.20 -9.81
CA PHE A 264 7.14 12.53 -10.19
C PHE A 264 8.15 13.09 -9.17
N GLY A 265 8.03 12.73 -7.88
CA GLY A 265 8.99 13.15 -6.86
C GLY A 265 10.39 12.55 -7.05
N VAL A 266 10.48 11.32 -7.55
CA VAL A 266 11.76 10.60 -7.75
C VAL A 266 12.52 11.09 -8.98
N VAL A 267 11.82 11.45 -10.05
CA VAL A 267 12.47 11.92 -11.29
C VAL A 267 13.08 13.31 -11.13
N LYS A 268 12.67 14.11 -10.12
CA LYS A 268 13.12 15.51 -9.99
C LYS A 268 13.90 15.88 -8.72
N SER A 269 13.92 15.06 -7.66
CA SER A 269 14.45 15.51 -6.35
C SER A 269 15.81 14.92 -6.00
N GLN A 270 16.86 15.42 -6.65
CA GLN A 270 18.12 15.64 -5.94
C GLN A 270 17.90 16.68 -4.82
N LEU A 271 18.40 16.37 -3.62
CA LEU A 271 18.53 17.26 -2.45
C LEU A 271 17.28 18.07 -1.99
N ASN A 272 16.44 17.54 -1.08
CA ASN A 272 15.81 18.44 -0.09
C ASN A 272 15.31 17.75 1.20
N LYS A 273 15.83 18.19 2.37
CA LYS A 273 15.40 17.74 3.72
C LYS A 273 13.94 18.08 4.03
N ARG A 274 13.34 19.09 3.37
CA ARG A 274 11.92 19.48 3.55
C ARG A 274 10.91 18.52 2.92
N TYR A 275 11.29 17.79 1.87
CA TYR A 275 10.43 16.78 1.23
C TYR A 275 10.32 15.53 2.10
N LEU A 276 11.42 15.13 2.76
CA LEU A 276 11.47 14.01 3.69
C LEU A 276 10.54 14.24 4.91
N ALA A 277 10.47 15.46 5.44
CA ALA A 277 9.53 15.84 6.50
C ALA A 277 8.05 15.81 6.02
N SER A 278 7.78 16.20 4.76
CA SER A 278 6.44 16.12 4.18
C SER A 278 6.03 14.67 3.91
N VAL A 279 6.92 13.83 3.40
CA VAL A 279 6.68 12.40 3.20
C VAL A 279 6.47 11.71 4.55
N PHE A 280 7.28 11.99 5.57
CA PHE A 280 7.06 11.49 6.93
C PHE A 280 5.71 11.95 7.50
N LYS A 281 5.33 13.22 7.30
CA LYS A 281 4.02 13.76 7.73
C LYS A 281 2.85 13.11 6.99
N TYR A 282 3.01 12.76 5.72
CA TYR A 282 2.00 12.04 4.94
C TYR A 282 1.91 10.57 5.35
N VAL A 283 3.03 9.87 5.46
CA VAL A 283 3.10 8.47 5.90
C VAL A 283 2.55 8.33 7.32
N ASN A 284 2.90 9.23 8.24
CA ASN A 284 2.40 9.21 9.62
C ASN A 284 0.90 9.54 9.72
N LYS A 285 0.37 10.38 8.81
CA LYS A 285 -1.08 10.64 8.67
C LYS A 285 -1.85 9.43 8.12
N TYR A 286 -1.26 8.65 7.22
CA TYR A 286 -1.85 7.40 6.75
C TYR A 286 -1.72 6.27 7.77
N PHE A 287 -0.61 6.21 8.50
CA PHE A 287 -0.40 5.27 9.60
C PHE A 287 -1.46 5.48 10.69
N SER A 288 -1.67 6.72 11.15
CA SER A 288 -2.70 7.04 12.15
C SER A 288 -4.14 6.82 11.66
N GLN A 289 -4.42 6.96 10.35
CA GLN A 289 -5.72 6.62 9.77
C GLN A 289 -5.96 5.11 9.63
N VAL A 290 -4.92 4.34 9.31
CA VAL A 290 -5.00 2.87 9.18
C VAL A 290 -5.08 2.23 10.57
N THR A 291 -4.36 2.73 11.58
CA THR A 291 -4.50 2.28 12.97
C THR A 291 -5.90 2.58 13.52
N TYR A 292 -6.51 3.71 13.15
CA TYR A 292 -7.90 4.02 13.53
C TYR A 292 -8.92 3.07 12.88
N ILE A 293 -8.71 2.69 11.61
CA ILE A 293 -9.56 1.71 10.91
C ILE A 293 -9.39 0.30 11.50
N PHE A 294 -8.17 -0.09 11.88
CA PHE A 294 -7.89 -1.41 12.47
C PHE A 294 -8.37 -1.52 13.94
N LEU A 295 -8.29 -0.44 14.72
CA LEU A 295 -8.82 -0.38 16.09
C LEU A 295 -10.34 -0.24 16.13
N SER A 296 -10.96 0.38 15.12
CA SER A 296 -12.43 0.49 15.02
C SER A 296 -13.13 -0.83 14.68
N ASP A 297 -12.41 -1.85 14.20
CA ASP A 297 -12.97 -3.16 13.83
C ASP A 297 -13.21 -4.07 15.06
N LYS A 298 -12.60 -3.75 16.22
CA LYS A 298 -12.82 -4.50 17.48
C LYS A 298 -14.00 -3.98 18.33
N HIS A 299 -14.55 -2.80 18.04
CA HIS A 299 -15.60 -2.18 18.85
C HIS A 299 -17.02 -2.23 18.27
N LEU A 300 -17.22 -2.78 17.06
CA LEU A 300 -18.56 -2.85 16.44
C LEU A 300 -19.24 -4.24 16.53
N VAL A 301 -18.67 -5.19 17.28
CA VAL A 301 -19.29 -6.49 17.56
C VAL A 301 -20.04 -6.46 18.90
N LYS A 302 -21.10 -5.65 18.97
CA LYS A 302 -22.30 -5.87 19.81
C LYS A 302 -23.28 -4.73 19.58
N HIS A 303 -24.26 -4.93 18.71
CA HIS A 303 -25.67 -4.74 19.09
C HIS A 303 -26.60 -5.40 18.07
N ASN A 304 -27.31 -6.39 18.60
CA ASN A 304 -28.48 -7.15 18.14
C ASN A 304 -29.02 -7.01 16.71
N THR A 305 -29.04 -8.18 16.09
CA THR A 305 -30.10 -8.76 15.27
C THR A 305 -31.51 -8.22 15.53
N ASN A 306 -32.09 -7.57 14.52
CA ASN A 306 -33.45 -7.86 14.08
C ASN A 306 -33.63 -7.43 12.62
N THR A 307 -33.92 -8.42 11.78
CA THR A 307 -34.23 -8.31 10.36
C THR A 307 -35.55 -7.55 10.14
N LYS A 308 -35.50 -6.39 9.46
CA LYS A 308 -36.53 -5.82 8.55
C LYS A 308 -36.08 -4.43 8.01
N GLY A 309 -35.89 -4.31 6.70
CA GLY A 309 -35.79 -3.03 5.94
C GLY A 309 -34.37 -2.49 5.68
N VAL A 310 -33.94 -2.45 4.41
CA VAL A 310 -32.88 -1.52 3.98
C VAL A 310 -33.44 -0.11 4.20
N SER A 311 -32.82 0.67 5.09
CA SER A 311 -33.42 1.94 5.52
C SER A 311 -33.44 2.94 4.35
N VAL A 312 -34.64 3.44 4.02
CA VAL A 312 -34.92 4.49 3.01
C VAL A 312 -33.95 5.68 3.09
N ASN A 313 -33.39 5.91 4.28
CA ASN A 313 -32.44 6.97 4.60
C ASN A 313 -31.10 6.86 3.84
N GLU A 314 -30.55 5.66 3.63
CA GLU A 314 -29.26 5.50 2.94
C GLU A 314 -29.36 5.74 1.43
N ASP A 315 -30.50 5.39 0.82
CA ASP A 315 -30.75 5.57 -0.61
C ASP A 315 -30.90 7.05 -0.98
N VAL A 316 -31.52 7.86 -0.11
CA VAL A 316 -31.65 9.31 -0.28
C VAL A 316 -30.28 9.99 -0.30
N VAL A 317 -29.37 9.59 0.59
CA VAL A 317 -28.01 10.13 0.65
C VAL A 317 -27.20 9.72 -0.58
N ARG A 318 -27.34 8.48 -1.03
CA ARG A 318 -26.70 7.96 -2.25
C ARG A 318 -27.19 8.70 -3.51
N ALA A 319 -28.48 8.96 -3.61
CA ALA A 319 -29.08 9.72 -4.70
C ALA A 319 -28.55 11.16 -4.72
N ALA A 320 -28.49 11.82 -3.56
CA ALA A 320 -27.92 13.16 -3.43
C ALA A 320 -26.45 13.22 -3.84
N GLN A 321 -25.61 12.27 -3.40
CA GLN A 321 -24.21 12.19 -3.80
C GLN A 321 -24.04 12.02 -5.31
N ARG A 322 -24.82 11.13 -5.94
CA ARG A 322 -24.81 10.94 -7.40
C ARG A 322 -25.20 12.19 -8.15
N TYR A 323 -26.20 12.93 -7.66
CA TYR A 323 -26.62 14.18 -8.28
C TYR A 323 -25.52 15.25 -8.19
N ILE A 324 -24.88 15.39 -7.04
CA ILE A 324 -23.76 16.32 -6.83
C ILE A 324 -22.58 15.96 -7.75
N ASP A 325 -22.19 14.68 -7.82
CA ASP A 325 -21.07 14.23 -8.67
C ASP A 325 -21.29 14.53 -10.17
N LYS A 326 -22.55 14.51 -10.64
CA LYS A 326 -22.90 14.84 -12.03
C LYS A 326 -23.03 16.33 -12.29
N ASN A 327 -23.35 17.14 -11.29
CA ASN A 327 -23.71 18.54 -11.46
C ASN A 327 -22.85 19.53 -10.64
N TYR A 328 -21.73 19.09 -10.05
CA TYR A 328 -20.88 19.93 -9.19
C TYR A 328 -20.41 21.22 -9.87
N SER A 329 -20.19 21.21 -11.20
CA SER A 329 -19.75 22.38 -11.97
C SER A 329 -20.83 23.43 -12.18
N LYS A 330 -22.11 23.08 -11.94
CA LYS A 330 -23.24 23.99 -12.08
C LYS A 330 -23.52 24.71 -10.75
N ASN A 331 -24.32 25.77 -10.81
CA ASN A 331 -24.83 26.44 -9.61
C ASN A 331 -25.93 25.60 -8.94
N ILE A 332 -25.51 24.58 -8.18
CA ILE A 332 -26.40 23.71 -7.41
C ILE A 332 -26.54 24.20 -5.97
N ASN A 333 -27.77 24.16 -5.46
CA ASN A 333 -28.08 24.40 -4.05
C ASN A 333 -28.87 23.19 -3.49
N ILE A 334 -29.13 23.20 -2.19
CA ILE A 334 -29.80 22.07 -1.52
C ILE A 334 -31.24 21.87 -2.05
N ASP A 335 -31.94 22.95 -2.43
CA ASP A 335 -33.30 22.87 -2.98
C ASP A 335 -33.34 22.12 -4.31
N ILE A 336 -32.40 22.43 -5.21
CA ILE A 336 -32.24 21.76 -6.49
C ILE A 336 -31.96 20.27 -6.29
N ILE A 337 -31.09 19.92 -5.33
CA ILE A 337 -30.74 18.52 -5.06
C ILE A 337 -31.94 17.78 -4.47
N ALA A 338 -32.66 18.39 -3.53
CA ALA A 338 -33.84 17.81 -2.89
C ALA A 338 -34.96 17.57 -3.92
N CYS A 339 -35.23 18.55 -4.78
CA CYS A 339 -36.18 18.43 -5.88
C CYS A 339 -35.79 17.32 -6.85
N ALA A 340 -34.52 17.25 -7.26
CA ALA A 340 -34.04 16.27 -8.23
C ALA A 340 -34.10 14.81 -7.75
N ILE A 341 -34.10 14.59 -6.43
CA ILE A 341 -34.19 13.25 -5.84
C ILE A 341 -35.56 12.97 -5.19
N GLY A 342 -36.52 13.89 -5.32
CA GLY A 342 -37.90 13.71 -4.87
C GLY A 342 -38.10 13.76 -3.34
N VAL A 343 -37.32 14.55 -2.61
CA VAL A 343 -37.43 14.66 -1.14
C VAL A 343 -37.50 16.11 -0.67
N SER A 344 -37.96 16.34 0.56
CA SER A 344 -37.93 17.68 1.16
C SER A 344 -36.52 18.10 1.57
N ARG A 345 -36.22 19.40 1.48
CA ARG A 345 -34.93 20.00 1.87
C ARG A 345 -34.53 19.61 3.29
N SER A 346 -35.45 19.74 4.24
CA SER A 346 -35.21 19.45 5.66
C SER A 346 -34.89 17.98 5.91
N TYR A 347 -35.60 17.08 5.21
CA TYR A 347 -35.34 15.65 5.30
C TYR A 347 -33.96 15.30 4.71
N LEU A 348 -33.63 15.85 3.54
CA LEU A 348 -32.31 15.66 2.92
C LEU A 348 -31.17 16.13 3.82
N ILE A 349 -31.25 17.33 4.41
CA ILE A 349 -30.21 17.83 5.33
C ILE A 349 -30.04 16.90 6.54
N LYS A 350 -31.15 16.48 7.16
CA LYS A 350 -31.15 15.61 8.32
C LYS A 350 -30.50 14.26 7.99
N GLN A 351 -30.96 13.60 6.93
CA GLN A 351 -30.44 12.30 6.53
C GLN A 351 -28.98 12.37 6.11
N PHE A 352 -28.61 13.39 5.32
CA PHE A 352 -27.24 13.56 4.85
C PHE A 352 -26.27 13.74 6.01
N ARG A 353 -26.63 14.55 7.03
CA ARG A 353 -25.77 14.75 8.21
C ARG A 353 -25.71 13.50 9.09
N GLN A 354 -26.81 12.77 9.25
CA GLN A 354 -26.84 11.53 10.03
C GLN A 354 -25.96 10.44 9.42
N VAL A 355 -25.99 10.26 8.10
CA VAL A 355 -25.24 9.20 7.42
C VAL A 355 -23.78 9.59 7.15
N THR A 356 -23.51 10.83 6.74
CA THR A 356 -22.16 11.25 6.29
C THR A 356 -21.35 11.98 7.34
N SER A 357 -21.98 12.38 8.46
CA SER A 357 -21.41 13.31 9.45
C SER A 357 -20.87 14.62 8.83
N ASN A 358 -21.32 14.98 7.62
CA ASN A 358 -20.89 16.16 6.87
C ASN A 358 -22.11 16.94 6.33
N THR A 359 -21.89 18.17 5.86
CA THR A 359 -22.94 18.97 5.21
C THR A 359 -22.89 18.82 3.69
N ILE A 360 -24.03 19.00 3.04
CA ILE A 360 -24.16 18.94 1.58
C ILE A 360 -23.30 20.02 0.92
N ASN A 361 -23.27 21.24 1.47
CA ASN A 361 -22.44 22.33 0.96
C ASN A 361 -20.94 22.01 1.06
N ASN A 362 -20.50 21.40 2.17
CA ASN A 362 -19.12 20.93 2.28
C ASN A 362 -18.80 19.85 1.26
N GLN A 363 -19.72 18.91 1.04
CA GLN A 363 -19.53 17.85 0.04
C GLN A 363 -19.35 18.43 -1.37
N ILE A 364 -20.17 19.41 -1.76
CA ILE A 364 -20.05 20.11 -3.04
C ILE A 364 -18.65 20.75 -3.14
N ILE A 365 -18.25 21.51 -2.12
CA ILE A 365 -16.93 22.16 -2.08
C ILE A 365 -15.79 21.14 -2.21
N ASP A 366 -15.85 20.03 -1.47
CA ASP A 366 -14.80 19.02 -1.48
C ASP A 366 -14.66 18.38 -2.87
N ILE A 367 -15.77 18.08 -3.55
CA ILE A 367 -15.77 17.57 -4.94
C ILE A 367 -15.18 18.61 -5.90
N ARG A 368 -15.60 19.87 -5.81
CA ARG A 368 -15.08 20.95 -6.66
C ARG A 368 -13.59 21.13 -6.51
N ILE A 369 -13.08 21.11 -5.27
CA ILE A 369 -11.64 21.24 -4.98
C ILE A 369 -10.85 20.03 -5.52
N GLU A 370 -11.38 18.82 -5.39
CA GLU A 370 -10.71 17.63 -5.95
C GLU A 370 -10.63 17.67 -7.49
N LYS A 371 -11.67 18.18 -8.16
CA LYS A 371 -11.66 18.40 -9.62
C LYS A 371 -10.71 19.52 -10.02
N ALA A 372 -10.68 20.60 -9.24
CA ALA A 372 -9.81 21.75 -9.49
C ALA A 372 -8.32 21.40 -9.48
N LYS A 373 -7.90 20.50 -8.57
CA LYS A 373 -6.50 20.03 -8.50
C LYS A 373 -5.99 19.47 -9.82
N VAL A 374 -6.85 18.79 -10.57
CA VAL A 374 -6.50 18.20 -11.88
C VAL A 374 -6.49 19.28 -12.96
N MET A 375 -7.53 20.12 -13.00
CA MET A 375 -7.67 21.17 -14.02
C MET A 375 -6.59 22.27 -13.90
N LEU A 376 -6.13 22.59 -12.68
CA LEU A 376 -5.08 23.60 -12.43
C LEU A 376 -3.74 23.28 -13.11
N LEU A 377 -3.50 22.02 -13.50
CA LEU A 377 -2.27 21.62 -14.18
C LEU A 377 -2.20 22.16 -15.61
N GLU A 378 -3.35 22.32 -16.26
CA GLU A 378 -3.45 22.69 -17.67
C GLU A 378 -4.04 24.10 -17.84
N LYS A 379 -4.94 24.52 -16.95
CA LYS A 379 -5.74 25.75 -17.10
C LYS A 379 -5.30 26.87 -16.16
N SER A 380 -5.72 28.10 -16.44
CA SER A 380 -5.47 29.22 -15.52
C SER A 380 -6.24 29.03 -14.20
N VAL A 381 -5.80 29.71 -13.13
CA VAL A 381 -6.50 29.66 -11.82
C VAL A 381 -7.95 30.12 -11.98
N THR A 382 -8.17 31.17 -12.79
CA THR A 382 -9.47 31.76 -13.05
C THR A 382 -10.37 30.83 -13.87
N GLU A 383 -9.87 30.27 -14.98
CA GLU A 383 -10.61 29.26 -15.76
C GLU A 383 -11.01 28.06 -14.89
N THR A 384 -10.06 27.54 -14.11
CA THR A 384 -10.32 26.40 -13.24
C THR A 384 -11.40 26.70 -12.21
N ALA A 385 -11.39 27.91 -11.63
CA ALA A 385 -12.40 28.33 -10.66
C ALA A 385 -13.81 28.27 -11.27
N PHE A 386 -13.98 28.84 -12.46
CA PHE A 386 -15.28 28.87 -13.13
C PHE A 386 -15.73 27.49 -13.62
N GLU A 387 -14.82 26.67 -14.17
CA GLU A 387 -15.17 25.34 -14.68
C GLU A 387 -15.58 24.34 -13.60
N VAL A 388 -15.00 24.44 -12.41
CA VAL A 388 -15.43 23.60 -11.29
C VAL A 388 -16.64 24.16 -10.57
N GLY A 389 -17.19 25.31 -11.00
CA GLY A 389 -18.44 25.86 -10.50
C GLY A 389 -18.30 26.88 -9.36
N PHE A 390 -17.15 27.53 -9.20
CA PHE A 390 -17.05 28.73 -8.34
C PHE A 390 -17.39 29.98 -9.15
N ASN A 391 -18.22 30.85 -8.58
CA ASN A 391 -18.61 32.11 -9.21
C ASN A 391 -17.54 33.22 -9.03
N ASN A 392 -16.50 32.96 -8.24
CA ASN A 392 -15.46 33.94 -7.93
C ASN A 392 -14.11 33.25 -7.71
N SER A 393 -13.10 33.65 -8.51
CA SER A 393 -11.73 33.13 -8.46
C SER A 393 -11.02 33.42 -7.14
N ASN A 394 -11.27 34.57 -6.50
CA ASN A 394 -10.70 34.92 -5.19
C ASN A 394 -11.28 34.04 -4.07
N TYR A 395 -12.59 33.81 -4.10
CA TYR A 395 -13.24 32.90 -3.15
C TYR A 395 -12.74 31.46 -3.36
N PHE A 396 -12.62 31.02 -4.61
CA PHE A 396 -11.99 29.75 -4.95
C PHE A 396 -10.59 29.65 -4.35
N ALA A 397 -9.73 30.65 -4.52
CA ALA A 397 -8.37 30.63 -3.99
C ALA A 397 -8.32 30.50 -2.47
N THR A 398 -9.20 31.20 -1.75
CA THR A 398 -9.33 31.11 -0.30
C THR A 398 -9.77 29.71 0.14
N VAL A 399 -10.82 29.17 -0.49
CA VAL A 399 -11.34 27.82 -0.18
C VAL A 399 -10.31 26.75 -0.53
N PHE A 400 -9.65 26.88 -1.68
CA PHE A 400 -8.59 25.97 -2.13
C PHE A 400 -7.42 25.97 -1.15
N LYS A 401 -6.95 27.16 -0.71
CA LYS A 401 -5.91 27.27 0.31
C LYS A 401 -6.33 26.63 1.63
N LYS A 402 -7.56 26.88 2.10
CA LYS A 402 -8.09 26.27 3.32
C LYS A 402 -8.15 24.74 3.26
N ARG A 403 -8.51 24.19 2.09
CA ARG A 403 -8.67 22.73 1.89
C ARG A 403 -7.36 22.00 1.56
N THR A 404 -6.37 22.70 1.01
CA THR A 404 -5.13 22.08 0.50
C THR A 404 -3.85 22.53 1.20
N ASN A 405 -3.91 23.61 1.98
CA ASN A 405 -2.79 24.36 2.56
C ASN A 405 -1.90 25.09 1.54
N PHE A 406 -2.26 25.11 0.26
CA PHE A 406 -1.52 25.81 -0.80
C PHE A 406 -2.46 26.75 -1.56
N THR A 407 -1.97 27.91 -2.01
CA THR A 407 -2.74 28.71 -2.97
C THR A 407 -2.86 27.94 -4.30
N PRO A 408 -3.90 28.18 -5.12
CA PRO A 408 -4.00 27.53 -6.44
C PRO A 408 -2.77 27.74 -7.31
N ARG A 409 -2.16 28.93 -7.23
CA ARG A 409 -0.91 29.26 -7.92
C ARG A 409 0.27 28.47 -7.37
N GLN A 410 0.47 28.45 -6.04
CA GLN A 410 1.50 27.61 -5.41
C GLN A 410 1.34 26.14 -5.79
N PHE A 411 0.11 25.64 -5.79
CA PHE A 411 -0.21 24.29 -6.22
C PHE A 411 0.21 24.08 -7.69
N LYS A 412 -0.23 24.95 -8.61
CA LYS A 412 0.16 24.89 -10.03
C LYS A 412 1.67 24.94 -10.22
N ASP A 413 2.37 25.84 -9.53
CA ASP A 413 3.82 26.03 -9.66
C ASP A 413 4.59 24.80 -9.15
N ILE A 414 4.15 24.20 -8.04
CA ILE A 414 4.70 22.95 -7.50
C ILE A 414 4.59 21.80 -8.53
N PHE A 415 3.47 21.72 -9.26
CA PHE A 415 3.22 20.60 -10.18
C PHE A 415 3.65 20.87 -11.64
N THR A 416 3.76 22.13 -12.07
CA THR A 416 4.18 22.53 -13.44
C THR A 416 5.65 22.96 -13.53
N GLY A 417 6.33 23.14 -12.39
CA GLY A 417 7.78 23.39 -12.35
C GLY A 417 8.21 24.83 -12.63
N LYS A 418 7.29 25.80 -12.60
CA LYS A 418 7.62 27.24 -12.68
C LYS A 418 7.95 27.77 -11.28
N THR A 419 9.22 27.75 -10.88
CA THR A 419 9.69 28.48 -9.69
C THR A 419 9.63 29.97 -9.96
N THR A 420 8.61 30.67 -9.46
CA THR A 420 8.73 32.13 -9.26
C THR A 420 9.70 32.38 -8.12
N THR A 421 10.93 32.74 -8.46
CA THR A 421 11.82 33.51 -7.62
C THR A 421 11.12 34.81 -7.24
N LYS A 422 10.85 34.98 -5.95
CA LYS A 422 10.73 36.29 -5.31
C LYS A 422 11.49 36.23 -4.01
#